data_AF-A0AB34PLS2-F1
#
_entry.id   AF-A0AB34PLS2-F1
#
_cell.length_a   1.000
_cell.length_b   1.000
_cell.length_c   1.000
_cell.angle_alpha   90.00
_cell.angle_beta   90.00
_cell.angle_gamma   90.00
#
_symmetry.space_group_name_H-M   'P 1'
#
loop_
_entity.id
_entity.type
_entity.pdbx_description
1 polymer ?
#
loop_
_entity_poly.entity_id
_entity_poly.type
_entity_poly.pdbx_seq_one_letter_code
_entity_poly.pdbx_strand_id
1 'polypeptide(L)'
;MVLKDCKLNLKLIETISSYDTQQNNSNMTEKDLAGQPTIQSVGSHLQVQDHEVNLQAIISNPLSIGEVATTLTESQKWFVLKRLHFDALVSLEELPPQASFIFEKIEQMTTEEAVEILRKAIEEHATDVNIPEHDLDLWKELVENSHKFTKVQLQEKLGSNSSSSVEGEKTADVEKGHEIVDWDLQVRLESVLVAYWSPYPEVRAVTFPYDDPTIPAETFRVYLIGIIWTAIGAVINQFFTERRPSITLAMSVVQVFLYPSGLLCEWILPKWKFKIWKLSIDLNPGPYTYKEQMLATIFCGVTGGGTSYVAWNILMQKSPVFYDNKWVDFGYQVLLILSTNFLGVGLAGIMRKFAVYPTKAVWPSILPGLALNKTLMTPARKEIINGWKISSYNFFFIAFIGSFLYFWVPDYLFQALSTFNWMTWIKPDNQNLAVVTGSVGGLGLNPITTFDWNYFSSMLQPLQVPFFNPVNNIIGMSIAFFCILGVWYSNYKWTGYLPINDNGLYSNTGEPYSVRSVVDA
;
A
#
# COMPACT_ATOMS: atom_id res chain seq x y z
N MET A 1 15.81 2.71 -31.34
CA MET A 1 14.70 3.09 -30.44
C MET A 1 15.21 3.35 -29.03
N VAL A 2 15.91 2.40 -28.40
CA VAL A 2 16.57 2.53 -27.08
C VAL A 2 17.51 3.75 -26.94
N LEU A 3 18.27 4.11 -27.97
CA LEU A 3 19.11 5.33 -27.97
C LEU A 3 18.33 6.65 -28.01
N LYS A 4 17.08 6.63 -28.50
CA LYS A 4 16.18 7.80 -28.49
C LYS A 4 15.54 7.97 -27.10
N ASP A 5 15.21 6.88 -26.42
CA ASP A 5 14.68 6.90 -25.06
C ASP A 5 15.74 7.27 -24.01
N CYS A 6 17.00 6.83 -24.18
CA CYS A 6 18.11 7.34 -23.37
C CYS A 6 18.32 8.85 -23.57
N LYS A 7 18.18 9.38 -24.79
CA LYS A 7 18.24 10.83 -25.05
C LYS A 7 17.05 11.59 -24.46
N LEU A 8 15.88 10.96 -24.37
CA LEU A 8 14.70 11.56 -23.73
C LEU A 8 14.86 11.62 -22.20
N ASN A 9 15.39 10.54 -21.59
CA ASN A 9 15.72 10.50 -20.17
C ASN A 9 16.87 11.46 -19.82
N LEU A 10 17.90 11.57 -20.66
CA LEU A 10 18.95 12.58 -20.50
C LEU A 10 18.42 14.01 -20.64
N LYS A 11 17.46 14.26 -21.53
CA LYS A 11 16.79 15.57 -21.62
C LYS A 11 15.90 15.85 -20.42
N LEU A 12 15.22 14.85 -19.86
CA LEU A 12 14.46 15.00 -18.62
C LEU A 12 15.40 15.34 -17.46
N ILE A 13 16.54 14.64 -17.35
CA ILE A 13 17.58 14.91 -16.35
C ILE A 13 18.21 16.30 -16.55
N GLU A 14 18.46 16.74 -17.79
CA GLU A 14 18.95 18.09 -18.08
C GLU A 14 17.90 19.19 -17.82
N THR A 15 16.61 18.88 -17.92
CA THR A 15 15.51 19.82 -17.63
C THR A 15 15.25 19.93 -16.12
N ILE A 16 15.38 18.82 -15.39
CA ILE A 16 15.31 18.79 -13.92
C ILE A 16 16.54 19.50 -13.32
N SER A 17 17.73 19.21 -13.85
CA SER A 17 18.97 19.87 -13.42
C SER A 17 18.99 21.37 -13.71
N SER A 18 18.38 21.85 -14.80
CA SER A 18 18.29 23.29 -15.08
C SER A 18 17.27 24.01 -14.19
N TYR A 19 16.20 23.33 -13.76
CA TYR A 19 15.28 23.81 -12.73
C TYR A 19 15.98 23.91 -11.35
N ASP A 20 16.72 22.87 -10.94
CA ASP A 20 17.49 22.85 -9.68
C ASP A 20 18.60 23.91 -9.63
N THR A 21 19.16 24.28 -10.79
CA THR A 21 20.22 25.30 -10.86
C THR A 21 19.67 26.73 -10.75
N GLN A 22 18.37 26.96 -11.02
CA GLN A 22 17.75 28.27 -10.83
C GLN A 22 17.27 28.52 -9.39
N GLN A 23 16.99 27.48 -8.59
CA GLN A 23 16.63 27.63 -7.17
C GLN A 23 17.85 27.66 -6.21
N ASN A 24 19.00 27.11 -6.60
CA ASN A 24 20.17 26.96 -5.71
C ASN A 24 20.99 28.24 -5.45
N ASN A 25 20.46 29.44 -5.69
CA ASN A 25 21.18 30.70 -5.52
C ASN A 25 20.63 31.64 -4.42
N SER A 26 19.79 31.15 -3.52
CA SER A 26 19.33 31.95 -2.38
C SER A 26 19.52 31.19 -1.06
N ASN A 27 20.66 31.44 -0.39
CA ASN A 27 20.77 31.20 1.05
C ASN A 27 19.81 32.18 1.76
N MET A 28 18.55 31.77 1.95
CA MET A 28 17.54 32.55 2.68
C MET A 28 17.71 32.32 4.19
N THR A 29 17.58 33.40 4.96
CA THR A 29 17.65 33.38 6.43
C THR A 29 16.27 33.06 7.03
N GLU A 30 16.21 32.62 8.30
CA GLU A 30 14.94 32.32 9.03
C GLU A 30 13.87 33.43 8.94
N LYS A 31 14.28 34.69 8.74
CA LYS A 31 13.35 35.82 8.56
C LYS A 31 12.71 35.90 7.18
N ASP A 32 13.33 35.33 6.15
CA ASP A 32 12.82 35.38 4.77
C ASP A 32 11.73 34.31 4.51
N LEU A 33 11.66 33.28 5.38
CA LEU A 33 10.65 32.21 5.35
C LEU A 33 9.32 32.60 6.00
N ALA A 34 9.30 33.66 6.82
CA ALA A 34 8.14 34.06 7.62
C ALA A 34 6.99 34.72 6.82
N GLY A 35 7.08 34.80 5.50
CA GLY A 35 6.08 35.47 4.65
C GLY A 35 5.80 34.82 3.30
N GLN A 36 6.23 33.56 3.08
CA GLN A 36 5.87 32.83 1.87
C GLN A 36 4.52 32.12 2.03
N PRO A 37 3.68 32.08 0.99
CA PRO A 37 2.43 31.32 1.03
C PRO A 37 2.73 29.83 1.22
N THR A 38 1.95 29.19 2.08
CA THR A 38 2.08 27.77 2.45
C THR A 38 1.95 26.84 1.25
N ILE A 39 1.16 27.25 0.24
CA ILE A 39 0.89 26.55 -1.01
C ILE A 39 1.49 27.37 -2.17
N GLN A 40 2.20 26.71 -3.08
CA GLN A 40 2.96 27.39 -4.14
C GLN A 40 2.15 27.68 -5.42
N SER A 41 1.00 27.02 -5.66
CA SER A 41 0.12 27.38 -6.78
C SER A 41 -1.38 27.20 -6.52
N VAL A 42 -2.16 27.96 -7.31
CA VAL A 42 -3.63 27.97 -7.34
C VAL A 42 -4.07 27.73 -8.79
N GLY A 43 -4.26 26.47 -9.15
CA GLY A 43 -4.66 25.97 -10.46
C GLY A 43 -5.69 24.83 -10.38
N SER A 44 -5.79 24.03 -11.45
CA SER A 44 -6.67 22.87 -11.51
C SER A 44 -6.03 21.68 -10.80
N HIS A 45 -6.80 20.95 -9.95
CA HIS A 45 -6.37 19.73 -9.22
C HIS A 45 -5.60 18.67 -10.03
N LEU A 46 -5.66 18.72 -11.36
CA LEU A 46 -4.89 17.88 -12.29
C LEU A 46 -3.41 18.29 -12.45
N GLN A 47 -3.04 19.49 -12.02
CA GLN A 47 -1.67 20.01 -12.09
C GLN A 47 -0.89 19.63 -10.84
N VAL A 48 0.36 19.20 -11.04
CA VAL A 48 1.23 18.75 -9.93
C VAL A 48 1.49 19.89 -8.94
N GLN A 49 1.63 21.12 -9.44
CA GLN A 49 1.95 22.30 -8.66
C GLN A 49 0.90 22.58 -7.56
N ASP A 50 -0.36 22.20 -7.78
CA ASP A 50 -1.43 22.49 -6.82
C ASP A 50 -1.42 21.58 -5.58
N HIS A 51 -0.58 20.55 -5.63
CA HIS A 51 -0.28 19.66 -4.51
C HIS A 51 1.04 20.03 -3.83
N GLU A 52 1.78 21.02 -4.35
CA GLU A 52 3.10 21.41 -3.83
C GLU A 52 2.99 22.34 -2.61
N VAL A 53 3.66 21.94 -1.52
CA VAL A 53 3.66 22.62 -0.23
C VAL A 53 5.10 22.74 0.29
N ASN A 54 5.43 23.89 0.90
CA ASN A 54 6.71 24.04 1.60
C ASN A 54 6.54 23.56 3.05
N LEU A 55 6.98 22.33 3.34
CA LEU A 55 6.79 21.75 4.68
C LEU A 55 7.62 22.43 5.75
N GLN A 56 8.81 22.92 5.39
CA GLN A 56 9.68 23.60 6.33
C GLN A 56 9.04 24.89 6.84
N ALA A 57 8.30 25.61 5.99
CA ALA A 57 7.54 26.80 6.37
C ALA A 57 6.34 26.47 7.28
N ILE A 58 5.65 25.34 7.06
CA ILE A 58 4.55 24.88 7.93
C ILE A 58 5.07 24.49 9.31
N ILE A 59 6.17 23.74 9.35
CA ILE A 59 6.74 23.23 10.59
C ILE A 59 7.34 24.37 11.43
N SER A 60 7.92 25.39 10.79
CA SER A 60 8.49 26.54 11.50
C SER A 60 7.43 27.48 12.07
N ASN A 61 6.26 27.57 11.44
CA ASN A 61 5.11 28.35 11.91
C ASN A 61 3.86 27.46 12.00
N PRO A 62 3.72 26.65 13.07
CA PRO A 62 2.56 25.80 13.25
C PRO A 62 1.30 26.66 13.35
N LEU A 63 0.36 26.42 12.44
CA LEU A 63 -0.91 27.14 12.41
C LEU A 63 -1.89 26.52 13.41
N SER A 64 -2.53 27.36 14.20
CA SER A 64 -3.62 26.95 15.08
C SER A 64 -4.96 26.88 14.33
N ILE A 65 -5.93 26.18 14.91
CA ILE A 65 -7.28 26.09 14.33
C ILE A 65 -7.96 27.47 14.13
N GLY A 66 -7.55 28.50 14.88
CA GLY A 66 -8.04 29.86 14.71
C GLY A 66 -7.47 30.58 13.49
N GLU A 67 -6.26 30.22 13.08
CA GLU A 67 -5.49 30.93 12.05
C GLU A 67 -5.70 30.38 10.63
N VAL A 68 -6.09 29.11 10.49
CA VAL A 68 -6.38 28.47 9.19
C VAL A 68 -7.86 28.59 8.83
N ALA A 69 -8.19 28.81 7.56
CA ALA A 69 -9.56 28.92 7.06
C ALA A 69 -10.42 29.91 7.86
N THR A 70 -10.00 31.16 7.86
CA THR A 70 -10.62 32.24 8.65
C THR A 70 -12.09 32.48 8.33
N THR A 71 -12.54 32.09 7.14
CA THR A 71 -13.95 32.17 6.72
C THR A 71 -14.85 31.11 7.35
N LEU A 72 -14.30 30.01 7.88
CA LEU A 72 -15.07 28.93 8.50
C LEU A 72 -15.28 29.17 10.00
N THR A 73 -16.48 28.84 10.48
CA THR A 73 -16.79 28.82 11.92
C THR A 73 -16.08 27.66 12.63
N GLU A 74 -15.85 27.78 13.94
CA GLU A 74 -15.22 26.69 14.72
C GLU A 74 -15.98 25.37 14.61
N SER A 75 -17.32 25.40 14.62
CA SER A 75 -18.15 24.20 14.44
C SER A 75 -17.94 23.53 13.08
N GLN A 76 -17.79 24.33 12.01
CA GLN A 76 -17.49 23.81 10.68
C GLN A 76 -16.08 23.22 10.60
N LYS A 77 -15.10 23.84 11.27
CA LYS A 77 -13.74 23.29 11.36
C LYS A 77 -13.71 21.96 12.10
N TRP A 78 -14.44 21.84 13.21
CA TRP A 78 -14.60 20.57 13.93
C TRP A 78 -15.29 19.49 13.09
N PHE A 79 -16.28 19.87 12.29
CA PHE A 79 -16.93 18.96 11.36
C PHE A 79 -15.92 18.38 10.34
N VAL A 80 -15.11 19.25 9.73
CA VAL A 80 -14.03 18.85 8.81
C VAL A 80 -13.03 17.93 9.50
N LEU A 81 -12.51 18.31 10.68
CA LEU A 81 -11.53 17.48 11.40
C LEU A 81 -12.07 16.09 11.75
N LYS A 82 -13.35 15.99 12.12
CA LYS A 82 -14.01 14.72 12.39
C LYS A 82 -14.12 13.87 11.11
N ARG A 83 -14.48 14.47 9.96
CA ARG A 83 -14.52 13.78 8.66
C ARG A 83 -13.12 13.31 8.21
N LEU A 84 -12.07 14.02 8.61
CA LEU A 84 -10.68 13.65 8.36
C LEU A 84 -10.09 12.64 9.37
N HIS A 85 -10.87 12.15 10.33
CA HIS A 85 -10.44 11.25 11.42
C HIS A 85 -9.34 11.84 12.33
N PHE A 86 -9.41 13.15 12.59
CA PHE A 86 -8.53 13.85 13.54
C PHE A 86 -9.22 14.15 14.89
N ASP A 87 -10.29 13.44 15.21
CA ASP A 87 -11.07 13.59 16.45
C ASP A 87 -10.32 13.17 17.72
N ALA A 88 -9.28 12.33 17.58
CA ALA A 88 -8.48 11.83 18.69
C ALA A 88 -7.29 12.74 19.08
N LEU A 89 -7.13 13.91 18.43
CA LEU A 89 -6.03 14.84 18.74
C LEU A 89 -6.14 15.41 20.15
N VAL A 90 -5.04 15.38 20.90
CA VAL A 90 -4.97 15.86 22.28
C VAL A 90 -4.88 17.40 22.38
N SER A 91 -4.37 18.07 21.35
CA SER A 91 -4.30 19.54 21.26
C SER A 91 -4.60 20.00 19.83
N LEU A 92 -5.27 21.14 19.69
CA LEU A 92 -5.56 21.83 18.42
C LEU A 92 -4.73 23.11 18.22
N GLU A 93 -3.78 23.36 19.12
CA GLU A 93 -2.84 24.49 19.01
C GLU A 93 -1.88 24.31 17.83
N GLU A 94 -1.59 23.05 17.47
CA GLU A 94 -0.77 22.68 16.32
C GLU A 94 -1.57 21.76 15.41
N LEU A 95 -2.09 22.32 14.31
CA LEU A 95 -2.80 21.51 13.32
C LEU A 95 -1.82 20.68 12.48
N PRO A 96 -2.14 19.40 12.19
CA PRO A 96 -1.36 18.61 11.27
C PRO A 96 -1.33 19.27 9.87
N PRO A 97 -0.20 19.24 9.15
CA PRO A 97 -0.09 19.88 7.83
C PRO A 97 -1.15 19.41 6.83
N GLN A 98 -1.63 18.16 6.96
CA GLN A 98 -2.67 17.62 6.08
C GLN A 98 -4.02 18.31 6.32
N ALA A 99 -4.37 18.57 7.57
CA ALA A 99 -5.61 19.25 7.92
C ALA A 99 -5.56 20.70 7.43
N SER A 100 -4.43 21.40 7.65
CA SER A 100 -4.24 22.77 7.16
C SER A 100 -4.35 22.87 5.64
N PHE A 101 -3.72 21.95 4.91
CA PHE A 101 -3.81 21.88 3.46
C PHE A 101 -5.26 21.70 2.97
N ILE A 102 -6.01 20.78 3.59
CA ILE A 102 -7.42 20.54 3.24
C ILE A 102 -8.27 21.78 3.53
N PHE A 103 -8.07 22.44 4.67
CA PHE A 103 -8.78 23.67 5.01
C PHE A 103 -8.55 24.79 4.01
N GLU A 104 -7.30 25.02 3.59
CA GLU A 104 -6.98 26.03 2.58
C GLU A 104 -7.62 25.71 1.23
N LYS A 105 -7.65 24.42 0.82
CA LYS A 105 -8.32 24.02 -0.43
C LYS A 105 -9.84 24.14 -0.37
N ILE A 106 -10.46 23.90 0.79
CA ILE A 106 -11.92 24.11 0.99
C ILE A 106 -12.27 25.59 0.82
N GLU A 107 -11.43 26.48 1.35
CA GLU A 107 -11.63 27.93 1.26
C GLU A 107 -11.46 28.44 -0.18
N GLN A 108 -10.54 27.85 -0.94
CA GLN A 108 -10.29 28.22 -2.34
C GLN A 108 -11.32 27.63 -3.33
N MET A 109 -11.93 26.49 -3.00
CA MET A 109 -12.86 25.82 -3.91
C MET A 109 -14.21 26.52 -3.97
N THR A 110 -14.68 26.78 -5.20
CA THR A 110 -16.04 27.28 -5.46
C THR A 110 -17.08 26.16 -5.42
N THR A 111 -18.33 26.50 -5.11
CA THR A 111 -19.43 25.54 -5.09
C THR A 111 -19.70 24.91 -6.46
N GLU A 112 -19.57 25.68 -7.53
CA GLU A 112 -19.81 25.23 -8.90
C GLU A 112 -18.77 24.21 -9.34
N GLU A 113 -17.50 24.47 -9.03
CA GLU A 113 -16.40 23.54 -9.29
C GLU A 113 -16.56 22.27 -8.45
N ALA A 114 -16.91 22.41 -7.17
CA ALA A 114 -17.14 21.29 -6.26
C ALA A 114 -18.22 20.32 -6.79
N VAL A 115 -19.35 20.85 -7.24
CA VAL A 115 -20.46 20.05 -7.81
C VAL A 115 -20.02 19.32 -9.08
N GLU A 116 -19.24 19.97 -9.95
CA GLU A 116 -18.78 19.36 -11.20
C GLU A 116 -17.76 18.23 -10.94
N ILE A 117 -16.86 18.41 -9.97
CA ILE A 117 -15.93 17.36 -9.52
C ILE A 117 -16.71 16.15 -8.99
N LEU A 118 -17.69 16.37 -8.10
CA LEU A 118 -18.49 15.28 -7.54
C LEU A 118 -19.34 14.58 -8.61
N ARG A 119 -19.91 15.32 -9.56
CA ARG A 119 -20.67 14.72 -10.67
C ARG A 119 -19.80 13.75 -11.47
N LYS A 120 -18.57 14.15 -11.81
CA LYS A 120 -17.62 13.27 -12.49
C LYS A 120 -17.24 12.08 -11.62
N ALA A 121 -16.99 12.29 -10.33
CA ALA A 121 -16.66 11.22 -9.40
C ALA A 121 -17.76 10.15 -9.30
N ILE A 122 -19.03 10.56 -9.25
CA ILE A 122 -20.18 9.65 -9.21
C ILE A 122 -20.24 8.79 -10.48
N GLU A 123 -20.10 9.41 -11.67
CA GLU A 123 -20.08 8.68 -12.94
C GLU A 123 -18.88 7.72 -12.99
N GLU A 124 -17.72 8.20 -12.55
CA GLU A 124 -16.48 7.46 -12.61
C GLU A 124 -16.44 6.25 -11.66
N HIS A 125 -17.11 6.33 -10.51
CA HIS A 125 -17.08 5.33 -9.46
C HIS A 125 -18.42 4.62 -9.22
N ALA A 126 -19.39 4.76 -10.13
CA ALA A 126 -20.72 4.15 -10.00
C ALA A 126 -20.71 2.63 -9.78
N THR A 127 -19.67 1.93 -10.26
CA THR A 127 -19.51 0.47 -10.14
C THR A 127 -18.32 0.07 -9.26
N ASP A 128 -17.71 1.02 -8.55
CA ASP A 128 -16.51 0.78 -7.77
C ASP A 128 -16.86 0.27 -6.36
N VAL A 129 -16.54 -1.00 -6.10
CA VAL A 129 -16.80 -1.65 -4.82
C VAL A 129 -15.88 -1.18 -3.69
N ASN A 130 -14.82 -0.43 -4.01
CA ASN A 130 -13.88 0.07 -3.01
C ASN A 130 -14.31 1.41 -2.40
N ILE A 131 -15.34 2.06 -2.96
CA ILE A 131 -15.94 3.25 -2.33
C ILE A 131 -17.07 2.81 -1.41
N PRO A 132 -17.10 3.26 -0.14
CA PRO A 132 -18.23 2.98 0.74
C PRO A 132 -19.55 3.51 0.15
N GLU A 133 -20.59 2.68 0.16
CA GLU A 133 -21.90 3.01 -0.44
C GLU A 133 -22.49 4.31 0.14
N HIS A 134 -22.32 4.53 1.44
CA HIS A 134 -22.77 5.73 2.13
C HIS A 134 -22.08 7.02 1.65
N ASP A 135 -20.82 6.96 1.24
CA ASP A 135 -20.08 8.13 0.75
C ASP A 135 -20.57 8.47 -0.67
N LEU A 136 -20.81 7.44 -1.48
CA LEU A 136 -21.35 7.59 -2.84
C LEU A 136 -22.78 8.15 -2.82
N ASP A 137 -23.63 7.69 -1.90
CA ASP A 137 -24.98 8.22 -1.74
C ASP A 137 -24.99 9.66 -1.23
N LEU A 138 -24.11 10.02 -0.29
CA LEU A 138 -23.89 11.40 0.12
C LEU A 138 -23.52 12.29 -1.08
N TRP A 139 -22.61 11.84 -1.95
CA TRP A 139 -22.22 12.60 -3.14
C TRP A 139 -23.41 12.82 -4.09
N LYS A 140 -24.25 11.81 -4.32
CA LYS A 140 -25.47 11.95 -5.11
C LYS A 140 -26.41 12.98 -4.50
N GLU A 141 -26.67 12.89 -3.19
CA GLU A 141 -27.55 13.83 -2.50
C GLU A 141 -27.02 15.27 -2.55
N LEU A 142 -25.71 15.47 -2.40
CA LEU A 142 -25.09 16.80 -2.51
C LEU A 142 -25.26 17.39 -3.93
N VAL A 143 -25.08 16.58 -4.97
CA VAL A 143 -25.24 17.01 -6.37
C VAL A 143 -26.72 17.27 -6.70
N GLU A 144 -27.65 16.43 -6.25
CA GLU A 144 -29.09 16.63 -6.48
C GLU A 144 -29.61 17.90 -5.78
N ASN A 145 -29.12 18.18 -4.58
CA ASN A 145 -29.51 19.36 -3.82
C ASN A 145 -28.86 20.67 -4.32
N SER A 146 -27.91 20.60 -5.27
CA SER A 146 -27.28 21.79 -5.86
C SER A 146 -28.30 22.80 -6.40
N HIS A 147 -29.37 22.32 -7.07
CA HIS A 147 -30.40 23.20 -7.62
C HIS A 147 -31.35 23.81 -6.56
N LYS A 148 -31.51 23.19 -5.39
CA LYS A 148 -32.40 23.70 -4.33
C LYS A 148 -31.81 24.91 -3.61
N PHE A 149 -30.48 24.98 -3.49
CA PHE A 149 -29.79 26.08 -2.81
C PHE A 149 -29.36 27.21 -3.75
N THR A 150 -29.34 26.99 -5.07
CA THR A 150 -28.81 27.96 -6.04
C THR A 150 -29.68 29.21 -6.26
N LYS A 151 -30.85 29.43 -5.61
CA LYS A 151 -31.57 30.72 -5.85
C LYS A 151 -32.58 31.36 -4.87
N VAL A 152 -32.91 30.85 -3.66
CA VAL A 152 -34.03 31.51 -2.89
C VAL A 152 -33.85 31.72 -1.37
N GLN A 153 -32.96 31.04 -0.63
CA GLN A 153 -33.06 31.07 0.85
C GLN A 153 -32.01 31.88 1.66
N LEU A 154 -31.15 32.66 1.01
CA LEU A 154 -30.21 33.55 1.74
C LEU A 154 -30.89 34.81 2.33
N GLN A 155 -32.08 35.20 1.86
CA GLN A 155 -32.78 36.40 2.35
C GLN A 155 -33.82 36.14 3.44
N GLU A 156 -34.40 34.93 3.55
CA GLU A 156 -35.45 34.66 4.56
C GLU A 156 -34.89 34.23 5.93
N LYS A 157 -33.73 33.55 5.99
CA LYS A 157 -33.14 33.10 7.26
C LYS A 157 -32.32 34.15 8.01
N LEU A 158 -31.88 35.24 7.38
CA LEU A 158 -31.26 36.37 8.07
C LEU A 158 -32.29 37.39 8.63
N GLY A 159 -33.56 37.27 8.26
CA GLY A 159 -34.62 38.21 8.67
C GLY A 159 -35.47 37.77 9.86
N SER A 160 -35.39 36.50 10.30
CA SER A 160 -36.19 36.00 11.42
C SER A 160 -35.44 34.96 12.24
N ASN A 161 -34.75 35.45 13.27
CA ASN A 161 -34.66 34.87 14.62
C ASN A 161 -33.39 35.39 15.31
N SER A 162 -33.46 36.66 15.72
CA SER A 162 -32.86 37.04 16.98
C SER A 162 -33.59 36.29 18.12
N SER A 163 -32.80 35.78 19.07
CA SER A 163 -33.19 35.13 20.34
C SER A 163 -33.68 33.67 20.29
N SER A 164 -32.73 32.75 20.44
CA SER A 164 -32.79 31.71 21.48
C SER A 164 -31.43 31.06 21.66
N SER A 165 -30.80 31.33 22.78
CA SER A 165 -29.67 30.59 23.34
C SER A 165 -30.04 29.13 23.57
N VAL A 166 -29.19 28.20 23.10
CA VAL A 166 -29.20 26.81 23.55
C VAL A 166 -27.76 26.38 23.82
N GLU A 167 -27.44 26.33 25.11
CA GLU A 167 -26.33 25.57 25.69
C GLU A 167 -26.55 24.06 25.47
N GLY A 168 -25.47 23.28 25.41
CA GLY A 168 -25.50 21.88 25.83
C GLY A 168 -24.83 20.89 24.89
N GLU A 169 -23.69 20.39 25.34
CA GLU A 169 -22.99 19.19 24.88
C GLU A 169 -23.92 18.05 24.44
N LYS A 170 -23.58 17.44 23.30
CA LYS A 170 -23.54 15.99 23.11
C LYS A 170 -22.64 15.69 21.93
N THR A 171 -21.55 14.99 22.21
CA THR A 171 -20.71 14.29 21.23
C THR A 171 -21.60 13.56 20.23
N ALA A 172 -21.73 14.11 19.03
CA ALA A 172 -22.47 13.47 17.96
C ALA A 172 -21.71 12.20 17.56
N ASP A 173 -22.40 11.07 17.57
CA ASP A 173 -21.91 9.78 17.08
C ASP A 173 -21.40 9.87 15.63
N VAL A 174 -20.57 8.92 15.23
CA VAL A 174 -19.99 8.78 13.88
C VAL A 174 -21.08 8.67 12.80
N GLU A 175 -22.31 8.28 13.17
CA GLU A 175 -23.45 8.13 12.25
C GLU A 175 -23.99 9.45 11.66
N LYS A 176 -23.63 10.63 12.19
CA LYS A 176 -24.15 11.92 11.70
C LYS A 176 -23.26 12.64 10.68
N GLY A 177 -22.18 12.02 10.21
CA GLY A 177 -21.30 12.61 9.19
C GLY A 177 -21.92 12.69 7.78
N HIS A 178 -22.95 11.87 7.54
CA HIS A 178 -23.58 11.68 6.23
C HIS A 178 -24.91 12.40 6.08
N GLU A 179 -25.39 13.08 7.12
CA GLU A 179 -26.55 13.97 7.01
C GLU A 179 -26.10 15.35 6.51
N ILE A 180 -26.86 15.93 5.58
CA ILE A 180 -26.57 17.28 5.06
C ILE A 180 -26.93 18.32 6.12
N VAL A 181 -25.92 18.73 6.91
CA VAL A 181 -26.05 19.79 7.92
C VAL A 181 -25.76 21.15 7.30
N ASP A 182 -24.71 21.22 6.48
CA ASP A 182 -24.27 22.42 5.77
C ASP A 182 -23.84 22.04 4.35
N TRP A 183 -24.73 22.28 3.39
CA TRP A 183 -24.53 21.87 2.00
C TRP A 183 -23.30 22.52 1.38
N ASP A 184 -23.07 23.81 1.64
CA ASP A 184 -21.99 24.58 1.03
C ASP A 184 -20.61 24.11 1.52
N LEU A 185 -20.50 23.79 2.82
CA LEU A 185 -19.27 23.22 3.36
C LEU A 185 -19.06 21.78 2.88
N GLN A 186 -20.10 20.93 2.97
CA GLN A 186 -19.97 19.51 2.69
C GLN A 186 -19.67 19.24 1.21
N VAL A 187 -20.29 19.98 0.28
CA VAL A 187 -20.01 19.84 -1.15
C VAL A 187 -18.55 20.15 -1.46
N ARG A 188 -18.00 21.22 -0.85
CA ARG A 188 -16.59 21.61 -1.00
C ARG A 188 -15.64 20.64 -0.31
N LEU A 189 -16.01 20.14 0.87
CA LEU A 189 -15.21 19.16 1.61
C LEU A 189 -15.06 17.85 0.83
N GLU A 190 -16.17 17.25 0.40
CA GLU A 190 -16.15 15.99 -0.33
C GLU A 190 -15.44 16.14 -1.69
N SER A 191 -15.66 17.25 -2.40
CA SER A 191 -14.93 17.49 -3.65
C SER A 191 -13.44 17.70 -3.43
N VAL A 192 -13.01 18.39 -2.36
CA VAL A 192 -11.57 18.51 -2.00
C VAL A 192 -10.98 17.13 -1.75
N LEU A 193 -11.67 16.28 -0.99
CA LEU A 193 -11.18 14.93 -0.67
C LEU A 193 -10.97 14.08 -1.92
N VAL A 194 -11.93 14.13 -2.85
CA VAL A 194 -11.86 13.40 -4.13
C VAL A 194 -10.74 13.95 -5.02
N ALA A 195 -10.62 15.28 -5.14
CA ALA A 195 -9.72 15.92 -6.09
C ALA A 195 -8.26 16.01 -5.60
N TYR A 196 -8.04 16.31 -4.32
CA TYR A 196 -6.73 16.65 -3.77
C TYR A 196 -6.13 15.58 -2.84
N TRP A 197 -6.86 14.51 -2.52
CA TRP A 197 -6.29 13.45 -1.68
C TRP A 197 -6.51 12.06 -2.26
N SER A 198 -7.71 11.51 -2.11
CA SER A 198 -8.14 10.26 -2.70
C SER A 198 -9.60 10.04 -2.34
N PRO A 199 -10.44 9.53 -3.25
CA PRO A 199 -11.80 9.11 -2.90
C PRO A 199 -11.79 7.93 -1.91
N TYR A 200 -10.73 7.13 -1.87
CA TYR A 200 -10.63 5.92 -1.05
C TYR A 200 -10.12 6.22 0.37
N PRO A 201 -10.91 5.95 1.43
CA PRO A 201 -10.49 6.18 2.82
C PRO A 201 -9.20 5.45 3.21
N GLU A 202 -9.01 4.23 2.71
CA GLU A 202 -7.85 3.38 3.01
C GLU A 202 -6.55 3.96 2.43
N VAL A 203 -6.64 4.59 1.26
CA VAL A 203 -5.51 5.31 0.66
C VAL A 203 -5.23 6.57 1.48
N ARG A 204 -6.27 7.33 1.86
CA ARG A 204 -6.11 8.55 2.68
C ARG A 204 -5.41 8.25 4.01
N ALA A 205 -5.75 7.15 4.67
CA ALA A 205 -5.11 6.76 5.92
C ALA A 205 -3.58 6.64 5.81
N VAL A 206 -3.07 6.19 4.65
CA VAL A 206 -1.65 5.84 4.47
C VAL A 206 -0.84 6.84 3.64
N THR A 207 -1.47 7.85 3.04
CA THR A 207 -0.81 8.88 2.22
C THR A 207 -0.94 10.28 2.81
N PHE A 208 -0.28 11.27 2.19
CA PHE A 208 -0.47 12.68 2.44
C PHE A 208 -1.11 13.34 1.20
N PRO A 209 -1.94 14.39 1.36
CA PRO A 209 -2.59 15.09 0.26
C PRO A 209 -1.68 16.11 -0.45
N TYR A 210 -0.42 16.23 -0.03
CA TYR A 210 0.52 17.22 -0.55
C TYR A 210 1.89 16.57 -0.82
N ASP A 211 2.72 17.26 -1.59
CA ASP A 211 4.13 16.95 -1.79
C ASP A 211 5.02 18.18 -1.59
N ASP A 212 6.25 17.99 -1.11
CA ASP A 212 7.24 19.07 -1.01
C ASP A 212 8.38 18.82 -2.01
N PRO A 213 8.45 19.57 -3.13
CA PRO A 213 9.45 19.34 -4.17
C PRO A 213 10.88 19.64 -3.72
N THR A 214 11.08 20.37 -2.61
CA THR A 214 12.41 20.73 -2.11
C THR A 214 13.12 19.57 -1.40
N ILE A 215 12.36 18.54 -0.98
CA ILE A 215 12.91 17.39 -0.27
C ILE A 215 13.58 16.42 -1.27
N PRO A 216 14.89 16.12 -1.11
CA PRO A 216 15.57 15.20 -2.01
C PRO A 216 15.05 13.76 -1.85
N ALA A 217 14.67 13.14 -2.96
CA ALA A 217 14.24 11.73 -2.99
C ALA A 217 15.36 10.79 -3.43
N GLU A 218 16.09 11.16 -4.50
CA GLU A 218 17.16 10.35 -5.08
C GLU A 218 18.52 10.80 -4.53
N THR A 219 19.07 10.03 -3.61
CA THR A 219 20.38 10.31 -2.99
C THR A 219 21.30 9.10 -3.04
N PHE A 220 22.61 9.32 -2.86
CA PHE A 220 23.57 8.23 -2.79
C PHE A 220 23.24 7.21 -1.67
N ARG A 221 22.71 7.68 -0.54
CA ARG A 221 22.29 6.84 0.59
C ARG A 221 21.25 5.81 0.18
N VAL A 222 20.26 6.23 -0.61
CA VAL A 222 19.19 5.35 -1.10
C VAL A 222 19.76 4.22 -1.96
N TYR A 223 20.67 4.54 -2.87
CA TYR A 223 21.34 3.53 -3.69
C TYR A 223 22.16 2.54 -2.84
N LEU A 224 22.96 3.05 -1.91
CA LEU A 224 23.79 2.21 -1.03
C LEU A 224 22.94 1.26 -0.19
N ILE A 225 21.96 1.79 0.55
CA ILE A 225 21.10 1.02 1.45
C ILE A 225 20.20 0.08 0.63
N GLY A 226 19.60 0.58 -0.44
CA GLY A 226 18.71 -0.18 -1.32
C GLY A 226 19.42 -1.38 -1.94
N ILE A 227 20.64 -1.23 -2.47
CA ILE A 227 21.41 -2.33 -3.06
C ILE A 227 21.76 -3.39 -1.99
N ILE A 228 22.21 -2.97 -0.81
CA ILE A 228 22.59 -3.89 0.27
C ILE A 228 21.40 -4.74 0.71
N TRP A 229 20.27 -4.09 1.03
CA TRP A 229 19.07 -4.80 1.50
C TRP A 229 18.41 -5.63 0.41
N THR A 230 18.47 -5.20 -0.86
CA THR A 230 18.04 -6.00 -2.01
C THR A 230 18.91 -7.26 -2.14
N ALA A 231 20.23 -7.15 -2.01
CA ALA A 231 21.12 -8.31 -2.08
C ALA A 231 20.86 -9.31 -0.95
N ILE A 232 20.70 -8.82 0.29
CA ILE A 232 20.36 -9.64 1.45
C ILE A 232 19.00 -10.33 1.26
N GLY A 233 17.98 -9.56 0.86
CA GLY A 233 16.64 -10.08 0.60
C GLY A 233 16.62 -11.16 -0.47
N ALA A 234 17.33 -10.95 -1.58
CA ALA A 234 17.45 -11.93 -2.65
C ALA A 234 18.07 -13.26 -2.18
N VAL A 235 19.14 -13.20 -1.38
CA VAL A 235 19.80 -14.40 -0.84
C VAL A 235 18.86 -15.15 0.12
N ILE A 236 18.24 -14.45 1.06
CA ILE A 236 17.32 -15.04 2.04
C ILE A 236 16.12 -15.69 1.33
N ASN A 237 15.49 -14.96 0.41
CA ASN A 237 14.33 -15.47 -0.33
C ASN A 237 14.71 -16.67 -1.19
N GLN A 238 15.85 -16.63 -1.88
CA GLN A 238 16.32 -17.77 -2.67
C GLN A 238 16.67 -18.99 -1.83
N PHE A 239 17.15 -18.80 -0.61
CA PHE A 239 17.44 -19.90 0.30
C PHE A 239 16.17 -20.58 0.81
N PHE A 240 15.15 -19.79 1.20
CA PHE A 240 13.93 -20.32 1.80
C PHE A 240 12.82 -20.70 0.80
N THR A 241 12.94 -20.30 -0.46
CA THR A 241 11.93 -20.62 -1.49
C THR A 241 11.75 -22.14 -1.66
N GLU A 242 12.81 -22.93 -1.49
CA GLU A 242 12.79 -24.39 -1.64
C GLU A 242 12.14 -25.12 -0.44
N ARG A 243 11.85 -24.41 0.66
CA ARG A 243 11.13 -24.97 1.83
C ARG A 243 9.65 -25.13 1.50
N ARG A 244 9.00 -26.16 2.07
CA ARG A 244 7.54 -26.29 2.08
C ARG A 244 7.01 -26.25 3.53
N PRO A 245 6.14 -25.29 3.90
CA PRO A 245 5.75 -24.11 3.11
C PRO A 245 6.92 -23.13 2.93
N SER A 246 6.93 -22.43 1.81
CA SER A 246 7.97 -21.45 1.47
C SER A 246 7.93 -20.28 2.47
N ILE A 247 9.09 -19.87 2.98
CA ILE A 247 9.22 -18.65 3.77
C ILE A 247 9.74 -17.55 2.86
N THR A 248 9.14 -16.37 2.93
CA THR A 248 9.60 -15.18 2.19
C THR A 248 9.82 -14.04 3.18
N LEU A 249 10.93 -13.32 3.01
CA LEU A 249 11.19 -12.08 3.69
C LEU A 249 10.29 -10.98 3.10
N ALA A 250 9.24 -10.64 3.84
CA ALA A 250 8.31 -9.58 3.46
C ALA A 250 9.01 -8.21 3.45
N MET A 251 8.62 -7.36 2.49
CA MET A 251 9.12 -5.98 2.36
C MET A 251 8.96 -5.18 3.66
N SER A 252 7.86 -5.37 4.39
CA SER A 252 7.58 -4.67 5.66
C SER A 252 8.65 -4.91 6.72
N VAL A 253 9.22 -6.11 6.78
CA VAL A 253 10.32 -6.42 7.71
C VAL A 253 11.57 -5.64 7.33
N VAL A 254 11.88 -5.58 6.03
CA VAL A 254 13.03 -4.83 5.51
C VAL A 254 12.88 -3.33 5.81
N GLN A 255 11.67 -2.77 5.67
CA GLN A 255 11.40 -1.35 5.99
C GLN A 255 11.78 -0.96 7.42
N VAL A 256 11.52 -1.83 8.40
CA VAL A 256 11.89 -1.61 9.81
C VAL A 256 13.40 -1.44 9.97
N PHE A 257 14.19 -2.13 9.15
CA PHE A 257 15.65 -2.02 9.15
C PHE A 257 16.19 -0.93 8.21
N LEU A 258 15.44 -0.54 7.17
CA LEU A 258 15.81 0.57 6.29
C LEU A 258 15.92 1.89 7.07
N TYR A 259 14.98 2.16 7.98
CA TYR A 259 14.98 3.39 8.76
C TYR A 259 16.25 3.60 9.60
N PRO A 260 16.66 2.67 10.50
CA PRO A 260 17.91 2.80 11.24
C PRO A 260 19.13 2.76 10.33
N SER A 261 19.10 2.05 9.20
CA SER A 261 20.18 2.07 8.20
C SER A 261 20.34 3.46 7.57
N GLY A 262 19.23 4.14 7.27
CA GLY A 262 19.17 5.50 6.76
C GLY A 262 19.76 6.51 7.72
N LEU A 263 19.33 6.46 8.98
CA LEU A 263 19.89 7.30 10.05
C LEU A 263 21.38 7.02 10.29
N LEU A 264 21.80 5.76 10.22
CA LEU A 264 23.21 5.40 10.36
C LEU A 264 24.04 5.98 9.19
N CYS A 265 23.53 5.93 7.97
CA CYS A 265 24.18 6.57 6.81
C CYS A 265 24.23 8.09 6.94
N GLU A 266 23.16 8.73 7.45
CA GLU A 266 23.18 10.16 7.77
C GLU A 266 24.29 10.51 8.78
N TRP A 267 24.48 9.67 9.80
CA TRP A 267 25.46 9.90 10.85
C TRP A 267 26.90 9.61 10.42
N ILE A 268 27.13 8.55 9.62
CA ILE A 268 28.46 8.10 9.21
C ILE A 268 28.98 8.89 7.99
N LEU A 269 28.12 9.21 7.02
CA LEU A 269 28.59 9.76 5.76
C LEU A 269 28.97 11.24 5.90
N PRO A 270 30.14 11.64 5.36
CA PRO A 270 30.55 13.05 5.37
C PRO A 270 29.67 13.87 4.42
N LYS A 271 29.46 15.15 4.77
CA LYS A 271 28.76 16.15 3.93
C LYS A 271 29.65 16.61 2.76
N TRP A 272 30.01 15.67 1.89
CA TRP A 272 30.84 15.91 0.72
C TRP A 272 30.00 15.96 -0.55
N LYS A 273 30.25 16.99 -1.36
CA LYS A 273 29.69 17.15 -2.69
C LYS A 273 30.79 16.91 -3.71
N PHE A 274 30.62 15.89 -4.55
CA PHE A 274 31.55 15.59 -5.63
C PHE A 274 30.90 15.89 -6.98
N LYS A 275 31.63 16.57 -7.86
CA LYS A 275 31.19 16.78 -9.23
C LYS A 275 31.93 15.81 -10.15
N ILE A 276 31.23 14.80 -10.65
CA ILE A 276 31.74 13.89 -11.67
C ILE A 276 31.12 14.31 -13.00
N TRP A 277 31.91 14.97 -13.85
CA TRP A 277 31.44 15.54 -15.12
C TRP A 277 30.27 16.53 -14.94
N LYS A 278 29.07 16.17 -15.40
CA LYS A 278 27.84 16.95 -15.26
C LYS A 278 27.03 16.53 -14.03
N LEU A 279 27.35 15.40 -13.40
CA LEU A 279 26.61 14.88 -12.25
C LEU A 279 27.21 15.41 -10.95
N SER A 280 26.41 16.13 -10.17
CA SER A 280 26.76 16.54 -8.81
C SER A 280 26.20 15.47 -7.85
N ILE A 281 27.09 14.67 -7.26
CA ILE A 281 26.72 13.66 -6.27
C ILE A 281 26.91 14.27 -4.89
N ASP A 282 25.81 14.37 -4.15
CA ASP A 282 25.83 14.69 -2.73
C ASP A 282 25.77 13.40 -1.90
N LEU A 283 26.80 13.14 -1.10
CA LEU A 283 26.83 11.96 -0.24
C LEU A 283 25.89 12.08 0.96
N ASN A 284 25.67 13.30 1.45
CA ASN A 284 24.85 13.55 2.64
C ASN A 284 24.17 14.93 2.50
N PRO A 285 23.04 15.01 1.77
CA PRO A 285 22.35 16.26 1.48
C PRO A 285 21.62 16.88 2.68
N GLY A 286 21.50 16.16 3.79
CA GLY A 286 20.74 16.61 4.96
C GLY A 286 20.16 15.43 5.74
N PRO A 287 19.20 15.70 6.64
CA PRO A 287 18.50 14.67 7.41
C PRO A 287 17.88 13.60 6.52
N TYR A 288 17.81 12.36 7.00
CA TYR A 288 17.19 11.26 6.27
C TYR A 288 15.67 11.45 6.20
N THR A 289 15.13 11.54 4.99
CA THR A 289 13.73 11.96 4.78
C THR A 289 12.79 10.81 4.37
N TYR A 290 11.49 11.03 4.53
CA TYR A 290 10.48 10.03 4.16
C TYR A 290 10.51 9.67 2.67
N LYS A 291 10.93 10.60 1.79
CA LYS A 291 11.11 10.34 0.36
C LYS A 291 12.26 9.38 0.08
N GLU A 292 13.40 9.58 0.76
CA GLU A 292 14.54 8.66 0.67
C GLU A 292 14.17 7.25 1.18
N GLN A 293 13.48 7.17 2.33
CA GLN A 293 12.97 5.91 2.89
C GLN A 293 12.01 5.19 1.93
N MET A 294 11.09 5.93 1.32
CA MET A 294 10.13 5.37 0.36
C MET A 294 10.84 4.86 -0.90
N LEU A 295 11.80 5.60 -1.44
CA LEU A 295 12.55 5.17 -2.61
C LEU A 295 13.41 3.91 -2.31
N ALA A 296 14.09 3.88 -1.16
CA ALA A 296 14.84 2.71 -0.71
C ALA A 296 13.94 1.47 -0.52
N THR A 297 12.72 1.70 -0.03
CA THR A 297 11.69 0.66 0.07
C THR A 297 11.31 0.10 -1.30
N ILE A 298 11.09 0.96 -2.29
CA ILE A 298 10.73 0.53 -3.65
C ILE A 298 11.83 -0.36 -4.25
N PHE A 299 13.11 -0.02 -4.02
CA PHE A 299 14.24 -0.86 -4.44
C PHE A 299 14.16 -2.26 -3.83
N CYS A 300 13.97 -2.34 -2.51
CA CYS A 300 13.87 -3.62 -1.81
C CYS A 300 12.59 -4.39 -2.19
N GLY A 301 11.53 -3.68 -2.57
CA GLY A 301 10.26 -4.23 -3.05
C GLY A 301 10.41 -5.16 -4.24
N VAL A 302 11.42 -4.95 -5.09
CA VAL A 302 11.74 -5.86 -6.21
C VAL A 302 12.07 -7.28 -5.71
N THR A 303 12.64 -7.40 -4.50
CA THR A 303 12.93 -8.70 -3.87
C THR A 303 11.85 -9.16 -2.90
N GLY A 304 10.99 -8.24 -2.43
CA GLY A 304 9.95 -8.51 -1.42
C GLY A 304 8.78 -9.38 -1.88
N GLY A 305 8.79 -9.84 -3.14
CA GLY A 305 7.75 -10.71 -3.73
C GLY A 305 8.23 -12.12 -4.12
N GLY A 306 9.51 -12.44 -3.92
CA GLY A 306 10.05 -13.76 -4.26
C GLY A 306 11.33 -13.69 -5.10
N THR A 307 11.74 -14.86 -5.59
CA THR A 307 12.95 -15.03 -6.39
C THR A 307 12.68 -14.79 -7.87
N SER A 308 13.74 -14.65 -8.67
CA SER A 308 13.58 -14.60 -10.13
C SER A 308 12.87 -15.88 -10.61
N TYR A 309 11.81 -15.74 -11.41
CA TYR A 309 11.01 -16.86 -11.90
C TYR A 309 11.86 -17.99 -12.50
N VAL A 310 12.96 -17.66 -13.17
CA VAL A 310 13.81 -18.64 -13.83
C VAL A 310 14.68 -19.45 -12.87
N ALA A 311 14.78 -19.05 -11.60
CA ALA A 311 15.50 -19.80 -10.58
C ALA A 311 15.01 -21.26 -10.46
N TRP A 312 13.69 -21.47 -10.53
CA TRP A 312 13.09 -22.81 -10.54
C TRP A 312 13.53 -23.64 -11.74
N ASN A 313 13.56 -23.04 -12.93
CA ASN A 313 14.00 -23.71 -14.15
C ASN A 313 15.48 -24.09 -14.07
N ILE A 314 16.33 -23.19 -13.56
CA ILE A 314 17.76 -23.44 -13.37
C ILE A 314 17.97 -24.62 -12.42
N LEU A 315 17.23 -24.67 -11.31
CA LEU A 315 17.30 -25.77 -10.36
C LEU A 315 16.90 -27.10 -11.01
N MET A 316 15.77 -27.14 -11.73
CA MET A 316 15.32 -28.35 -12.43
C MET A 316 16.31 -28.79 -13.50
N GLN A 317 16.86 -27.85 -14.28
CA GLN A 317 17.83 -28.17 -15.34
C GLN A 317 19.12 -28.74 -14.76
N LYS A 318 19.67 -28.12 -13.71
CA LYS A 318 20.98 -28.48 -13.16
C LYS A 318 20.94 -29.65 -12.17
N SER A 319 19.81 -29.89 -11.52
CA SER A 319 19.70 -30.92 -10.49
C SER A 319 19.89 -32.32 -11.07
N PRO A 320 20.72 -33.18 -10.43
CA PRO A 320 20.95 -34.55 -10.87
C PRO A 320 19.72 -35.46 -10.70
N VAL A 321 18.74 -35.02 -9.91
CA VAL A 321 17.47 -35.74 -9.68
C VAL A 321 16.49 -35.53 -10.84
N PHE A 322 16.59 -34.38 -11.53
CA PHE A 322 15.70 -34.00 -12.62
C PHE A 322 16.42 -34.17 -13.96
N TYR A 323 16.87 -33.07 -14.59
CA TYR A 323 17.42 -33.09 -15.95
C TYR A 323 18.95 -33.30 -16.05
N ASP A 324 19.71 -33.13 -14.96
CA ASP A 324 21.18 -33.29 -14.91
C ASP A 324 21.96 -32.57 -16.05
N ASN A 325 21.50 -31.40 -16.49
CA ASN A 325 22.15 -30.63 -17.55
C ASN A 325 23.46 -29.99 -17.04
N LYS A 326 24.58 -30.65 -17.34
CA LYS A 326 25.93 -30.19 -16.93
C LYS A 326 26.42 -28.92 -17.61
N TRP A 327 25.79 -28.53 -18.72
CA TRP A 327 26.12 -27.31 -19.47
C TRP A 327 25.56 -26.03 -18.82
N VAL A 328 24.71 -26.14 -17.78
CA VAL A 328 24.17 -25.02 -17.01
C VAL A 328 25.26 -24.45 -16.09
N ASP A 329 26.13 -23.64 -16.67
CA ASP A 329 27.25 -22.99 -16.01
C ASP A 329 26.81 -21.69 -15.29
N PHE A 330 27.75 -21.03 -14.61
CA PHE A 330 27.47 -19.76 -13.92
C PHE A 330 27.12 -18.65 -14.90
N GLY A 331 27.77 -18.61 -16.08
CA GLY A 331 27.52 -17.60 -17.09
C GLY A 331 26.09 -17.67 -17.63
N TYR A 332 25.61 -18.88 -17.97
CA TYR A 332 24.23 -19.11 -18.38
C TYR A 332 23.23 -18.66 -17.33
N GLN A 333 23.44 -19.03 -16.06
CA GLN A 333 22.55 -18.66 -14.95
C GLN A 333 22.42 -17.13 -14.82
N VAL A 334 23.55 -16.41 -14.80
CA VAL A 334 23.55 -14.94 -14.67
C VAL A 334 22.89 -14.28 -15.87
N LEU A 335 23.25 -14.68 -17.10
CA LEU A 335 22.69 -14.09 -18.31
C LEU A 335 21.18 -14.34 -18.43
N LEU A 336 20.72 -15.55 -18.08
CA LEU A 336 19.32 -15.91 -18.12
C LEU A 336 18.48 -15.13 -17.08
N ILE A 337 18.98 -15.01 -15.85
CA ILE A 337 18.34 -14.21 -14.80
C ILE A 337 18.30 -12.73 -15.20
N LEU A 338 19.41 -12.16 -15.69
CA LEU A 338 19.44 -10.76 -16.13
C LEU A 338 18.50 -10.50 -17.31
N SER A 339 18.52 -11.37 -18.32
CA SER A 339 17.67 -11.25 -19.51
C SER A 339 16.19 -11.24 -19.13
N THR A 340 15.76 -12.16 -18.27
CA THR A 340 14.35 -12.25 -17.85
C THR A 340 13.92 -11.11 -16.94
N ASN A 341 14.79 -10.63 -16.04
CA ASN A 341 14.50 -9.46 -15.22
C ASN A 341 14.40 -8.18 -16.07
N PHE A 342 15.31 -7.95 -17.03
CA PHE A 342 15.23 -6.80 -17.92
C PHE A 342 14.00 -6.84 -18.82
N LEU A 343 13.62 -8.03 -19.30
CA LEU A 343 12.39 -8.22 -20.06
C LEU A 343 11.16 -7.87 -19.20
N GLY A 344 11.11 -8.34 -17.96
CA GLY A 344 10.02 -8.02 -17.02
C GLY A 344 9.89 -6.53 -16.74
N VAL A 345 11.00 -5.86 -16.38
CA VAL A 345 11.01 -4.40 -16.12
C VAL A 345 10.66 -3.61 -17.39
N GLY A 346 11.13 -4.04 -18.56
CA GLY A 346 10.78 -3.43 -19.84
C GLY A 346 9.29 -3.50 -20.15
N LEU A 347 8.67 -4.67 -19.95
CA LEU A 347 7.21 -4.84 -20.12
C LEU A 347 6.40 -4.05 -19.09
N ALA A 348 6.83 -4.03 -17.83
CA ALA A 348 6.20 -3.24 -16.78
C ALA A 348 6.20 -1.73 -17.13
N GLY A 349 7.30 -1.23 -17.71
CA GLY A 349 7.40 0.14 -18.20
C GLY A 349 6.35 0.48 -19.27
N ILE A 350 6.07 -0.44 -20.19
CA ILE A 350 5.01 -0.29 -21.22
C ILE A 350 3.62 -0.29 -20.57
N MET A 351 3.41 -1.13 -19.57
CA MET A 351 2.11 -1.26 -18.88
C MET A 351 1.82 -0.12 -17.89
N ARG A 352 2.78 0.75 -17.56
CA ARG A 352 2.60 1.86 -16.60
C ARG A 352 1.36 2.72 -16.87
N LYS A 353 1.04 2.97 -18.15
CA LYS A 353 -0.15 3.76 -18.53
C LYS A 353 -1.48 3.12 -18.09
N PHE A 354 -1.52 1.80 -18.02
CA PHE A 354 -2.72 1.05 -17.65
C PHE A 354 -2.72 0.63 -16.18
N ALA A 355 -1.56 0.42 -15.58
CA ALA A 355 -1.44 -0.12 -14.22
C ALA A 355 -1.17 0.95 -13.14
N VAL A 356 -0.59 2.10 -13.49
CA VAL A 356 -0.11 3.10 -12.52
C VAL A 356 -0.82 4.44 -12.62
N TYR A 357 -1.03 4.96 -13.84
CA TYR A 357 -1.67 6.28 -14.01
C TYR A 357 -3.18 6.33 -13.72
N PRO A 358 -3.97 5.24 -13.90
CA PRO A 358 -5.38 5.29 -13.53
C PRO A 358 -5.54 5.42 -12.01
N THR A 359 -6.16 6.50 -11.56
CA THR A 359 -6.42 6.80 -10.14
C THR A 359 -7.41 5.84 -9.47
N LYS A 360 -8.16 5.08 -10.28
CA LYS A 360 -9.14 4.08 -9.84
C LYS A 360 -8.53 2.73 -9.45
N ALA A 361 -7.27 2.47 -9.84
CA ALA A 361 -6.63 1.19 -9.62
C ALA A 361 -6.00 1.14 -8.22
N VAL A 362 -6.79 0.73 -7.22
CA VAL A 362 -6.30 0.52 -5.85
C VAL A 362 -5.61 -0.83 -5.73
N TRP A 363 -4.44 -0.84 -5.10
CA TRP A 363 -3.67 -2.05 -4.81
C TRP A 363 -3.60 -2.25 -3.28
N PRO A 364 -4.54 -3.00 -2.67
CA PRO A 364 -4.58 -3.16 -1.21
C PRO A 364 -3.30 -3.75 -0.63
N SER A 365 -2.60 -4.59 -1.41
CA SER A 365 -1.38 -5.25 -0.97
C SER A 365 -0.22 -4.30 -0.66
N ILE A 366 -0.18 -3.09 -1.22
CA ILE A 366 0.88 -2.13 -0.93
C ILE A 366 0.55 -1.20 0.26
N LEU A 367 -0.72 -1.09 0.65
CA LEU A 367 -1.16 -0.13 1.68
C LEU A 367 -0.51 -0.35 3.05
N PRO A 368 -0.36 -1.60 3.57
CA PRO A 368 0.33 -1.81 4.85
C PRO A 368 1.80 -1.38 4.81
N GLY A 369 2.47 -1.57 3.68
CA GLY A 369 3.86 -1.14 3.49
C GLY A 369 4.00 0.38 3.44
N LEU A 370 3.02 1.09 2.84
CA LEU A 370 2.96 2.55 2.86
C LEU A 370 2.67 3.07 4.28
N ALA A 371 1.73 2.45 4.99
CA ALA A 371 1.38 2.79 6.36
C ALA A 371 2.58 2.68 7.30
N LEU A 372 3.35 1.59 7.18
CA LEU A 372 4.54 1.36 7.98
C LEU A 372 5.62 2.42 7.69
N ASN A 373 5.92 2.70 6.42
CA ASN A 373 6.87 3.75 6.07
C ASN A 373 6.46 5.13 6.58
N LYS A 374 5.18 5.49 6.42
CA LYS A 374 4.62 6.74 6.96
C LYS A 374 4.79 6.79 8.48
N THR A 375 4.49 5.70 9.19
CA THR A 375 4.62 5.60 10.65
C THR A 375 6.07 5.68 11.12
N LEU A 376 7.02 5.10 10.37
CA LEU A 376 8.44 5.12 10.73
C LEU A 376 9.08 6.51 10.60
N MET A 377 8.58 7.34 9.68
CA MET A 377 9.15 8.63 9.35
C MET A 377 8.38 9.83 9.93
N THR A 378 7.15 9.61 10.39
CA THR A 378 6.32 10.66 10.98
C THR A 378 6.42 10.59 12.50
N PRO A 379 6.70 11.70 13.20
CA PRO A 379 6.67 11.71 14.66
C PRO A 379 5.32 11.21 15.18
N ALA A 380 5.35 10.32 16.16
CA ALA A 380 4.15 9.69 16.71
C ALA A 380 3.22 10.76 17.31
N ARG A 381 2.02 10.87 16.76
CA ARG A 381 0.99 11.77 17.29
C ARG A 381 0.51 11.23 18.63
N LYS A 382 0.27 12.15 19.57
CA LYS A 382 -0.37 11.81 20.84
C LYS A 382 -1.87 11.78 20.58
N GLU A 383 -2.38 10.58 20.30
CA GLU A 383 -3.81 10.34 20.05
C GLU A 383 -4.33 9.32 21.07
N ILE A 384 -5.60 9.46 21.47
CA ILE A 384 -6.30 8.47 22.31
C ILE A 384 -7.25 7.70 21.41
N ILE A 385 -6.87 6.49 21.03
CA ILE A 385 -7.68 5.64 20.13
C ILE A 385 -8.50 4.68 20.99
N ASN A 386 -9.83 4.81 20.99
CA ASN A 386 -10.75 3.92 21.73
C ASN A 386 -10.40 3.76 23.23
N GLY A 387 -9.86 4.80 23.87
CA GLY A 387 -9.42 4.78 25.27
C GLY A 387 -8.03 4.18 25.52
N TRP A 388 -7.35 3.67 24.48
CA TRP A 388 -5.99 3.18 24.55
C TRP A 388 -5.00 4.31 24.23
N LYS A 389 -3.92 4.38 25.04
CA LYS A 389 -2.81 5.33 24.86
C LYS A 389 -1.52 4.66 24.38
N ILE A 390 -1.62 3.42 23.89
CA ILE A 390 -0.43 2.68 23.45
C ILE A 390 0.10 3.29 22.15
N SER A 391 1.41 3.53 22.07
CA SER A 391 2.03 3.96 20.83
C SER A 391 2.02 2.82 19.80
N SER A 392 1.92 3.16 18.51
CA SER A 392 1.96 2.18 17.42
C SER A 392 3.21 1.29 17.46
N TYR A 393 4.36 1.85 17.88
CA TYR A 393 5.61 1.12 18.09
C TYR A 393 5.51 0.07 19.21
N ASN A 394 4.93 0.43 20.36
CA ASN A 394 4.79 -0.51 21.47
C ASN A 394 3.84 -1.65 21.10
N PHE A 395 2.73 -1.33 20.42
CA PHE A 395 1.81 -2.34 19.91
C PHE A 395 2.50 -3.29 18.92
N PHE A 396 3.27 -2.75 17.98
CA PHE A 396 4.06 -3.53 17.02
C PHE A 396 5.00 -4.51 17.71
N PHE A 397 5.79 -4.09 18.69
CA PHE A 397 6.74 -4.98 19.37
C PHE A 397 6.04 -6.05 20.23
N ILE A 398 4.91 -5.72 20.85
CA ILE A 398 4.10 -6.72 21.59
C ILE A 398 3.58 -7.79 20.61
N ALA A 399 3.00 -7.37 19.49
CA ALA A 399 2.51 -8.29 18.47
C ALA A 399 3.63 -9.12 17.83
N PHE A 400 4.80 -8.50 17.60
CA PHE A 400 6.00 -9.16 17.08
C PHE A 400 6.50 -10.25 18.01
N ILE A 401 6.69 -9.95 19.30
CA ILE A 401 7.16 -10.92 20.29
C ILE A 401 6.13 -12.03 20.48
N GLY A 402 4.83 -11.68 20.56
CA GLY A 402 3.75 -12.66 20.67
C GLY A 402 3.71 -13.62 19.49
N SER A 403 3.80 -13.10 18.26
CA SER A 403 3.84 -13.92 17.05
C SER A 403 5.12 -14.75 16.98
N PHE A 404 6.27 -14.16 17.30
CA PHE A 404 7.56 -14.85 17.35
C PHE A 404 7.52 -16.06 18.28
N LEU A 405 6.99 -15.91 19.50
CA LEU A 405 6.86 -17.01 20.45
C LEU A 405 5.84 -18.06 19.98
N TYR A 406 4.71 -17.61 19.42
CA TYR A 406 3.68 -18.51 18.91
C TYR A 406 4.17 -19.38 17.77
N PHE A 407 5.01 -18.87 16.87
CA PHE A 407 5.55 -19.64 15.74
C PHE A 407 6.29 -20.91 16.15
N TRP A 408 6.90 -20.98 17.33
CA TRP A 408 7.56 -22.20 17.81
C TRP A 408 6.57 -23.33 18.09
N VAL A 409 5.31 -23.00 18.39
CA VAL A 409 4.29 -23.98 18.78
C VAL A 409 3.91 -24.87 17.59
N PRO A 410 3.40 -24.36 16.45
CA PRO A 410 3.08 -25.21 15.32
C PRO A 410 4.32 -25.69 14.56
N ASP A 411 5.39 -24.90 14.41
CA ASP A 411 6.51 -25.31 13.54
C ASP A 411 7.47 -26.33 14.18
N TYR A 412 7.63 -26.28 15.51
CA TYR A 412 8.65 -27.07 16.20
C TYR A 412 8.09 -27.96 17.31
N LEU A 413 7.33 -27.39 18.25
CA LEU A 413 6.87 -28.13 19.43
C LEU A 413 5.75 -29.12 19.11
N PHE A 414 4.80 -28.77 18.24
CA PHE A 414 3.68 -29.63 17.87
C PHE A 414 3.23 -29.43 16.41
N GLN A 415 3.96 -30.05 15.49
CA GLN A 415 3.76 -29.97 14.04
C GLN A 415 2.39 -30.42 13.54
N ALA A 416 1.67 -31.26 14.30
CA ALA A 416 0.31 -31.66 13.94
C ALA A 416 -0.69 -30.49 13.95
N LEU A 417 -0.36 -29.37 14.59
CA LEU A 417 -1.17 -28.15 14.57
C LEU A 417 -1.14 -27.44 13.21
N SER A 418 -0.06 -27.58 12.44
CA SER A 418 0.03 -26.98 11.10
C SER A 418 -0.89 -27.68 10.09
N THR A 419 -1.06 -29.00 10.21
CA THR A 419 -1.94 -29.82 9.34
C THR A 419 -3.08 -30.46 10.14
N PHE A 420 -3.74 -29.64 10.98
CA PHE A 420 -4.77 -30.13 11.87
C PHE A 420 -5.95 -30.76 11.11
N ASN A 421 -6.24 -32.01 11.40
CA ASN A 421 -7.28 -32.76 10.71
C ASN A 421 -7.98 -33.73 11.66
N TRP A 422 -8.88 -33.21 12.47
CA TRP A 422 -9.58 -33.98 13.48
C TRP A 422 -10.67 -34.90 12.89
N MET A 423 -11.20 -34.59 11.70
CA MET A 423 -12.31 -35.35 11.12
C MET A 423 -11.93 -36.74 10.66
N THR A 424 -10.68 -36.93 10.21
CA THR A 424 -10.18 -38.26 9.85
C THR A 424 -10.04 -39.18 11.08
N TRP A 425 -10.00 -38.64 12.30
CA TRP A 425 -9.98 -39.45 13.52
C TRP A 425 -11.31 -40.13 13.81
N ILE A 426 -12.42 -39.65 13.25
CA ILE A 426 -13.75 -40.26 13.41
C ILE A 426 -13.75 -41.67 12.82
N LYS A 427 -13.09 -41.84 11.66
CA LYS A 427 -12.92 -43.14 11.01
C LYS A 427 -11.63 -43.19 10.18
N PRO A 428 -10.49 -43.54 10.79
CA PRO A 428 -9.18 -43.44 10.14
C PRO A 428 -9.04 -44.34 8.91
N ASP A 429 -9.69 -45.50 8.90
CA ASP A 429 -9.59 -46.48 7.80
C ASP A 429 -10.53 -46.17 6.61
N ASN A 430 -11.24 -45.04 6.62
CA ASN A 430 -12.17 -44.69 5.55
C ASN A 430 -11.51 -43.81 4.49
N GLN A 431 -11.18 -44.41 3.34
CA GLN A 431 -10.58 -43.70 2.21
C GLN A 431 -11.43 -42.53 1.70
N ASN A 432 -12.75 -42.68 1.61
CA ASN A 432 -13.63 -41.59 1.14
C ASN A 432 -13.63 -40.41 2.12
N LEU A 433 -13.55 -40.69 3.43
CA LEU A 433 -13.43 -39.65 4.44
C LEU A 433 -12.08 -38.92 4.31
N ALA A 434 -10.99 -39.66 4.14
CA ALA A 434 -9.65 -39.10 3.98
C ALA A 434 -9.50 -38.27 2.69
N VAL A 435 -10.08 -38.73 1.58
CA VAL A 435 -10.08 -38.01 0.29
C VAL A 435 -10.79 -36.66 0.40
N VAL A 436 -11.94 -36.62 1.09
CA VAL A 436 -12.76 -35.40 1.22
C VAL A 436 -12.20 -34.43 2.26
N THR A 437 -11.86 -34.93 3.45
CA THR A 437 -11.52 -34.10 4.63
C THR A 437 -10.02 -34.00 4.89
N GLY A 438 -9.20 -34.78 4.19
CA GLY A 438 -7.74 -34.84 4.34
C GLY A 438 -7.04 -33.50 4.12
N SER A 439 -6.30 -33.01 5.13
CA SER A 439 -5.42 -31.83 4.97
C SER A 439 -4.17 -32.10 4.12
N VAL A 440 -3.73 -33.36 4.02
CA VAL A 440 -2.61 -33.80 3.16
C VAL A 440 -3.12 -34.87 2.20
N GLY A 441 -2.97 -34.64 0.89
CA GLY A 441 -3.42 -35.58 -0.15
C GLY A 441 -4.94 -35.65 -0.36
N GLY A 442 -5.74 -35.01 0.51
CA GLY A 442 -7.19 -34.83 0.34
C GLY A 442 -7.55 -33.42 -0.13
N LEU A 443 -8.85 -33.15 -0.21
CA LEU A 443 -9.39 -31.85 -0.63
C LEU A 443 -9.54 -30.84 0.52
N GLY A 444 -9.22 -31.23 1.75
CA GLY A 444 -9.14 -30.31 2.88
C GLY A 444 -10.47 -29.70 3.34
N LEU A 445 -11.60 -30.35 3.10
CA LEU A 445 -12.88 -29.90 3.67
C LEU A 445 -12.81 -30.05 5.19
N ASN A 446 -12.43 -28.99 5.88
CA ASN A 446 -12.33 -28.95 7.33
C ASN A 446 -12.62 -27.55 7.89
N PRO A 447 -13.53 -27.39 8.87
CA PRO A 447 -13.79 -26.10 9.51
C PRO A 447 -12.56 -25.49 10.20
N ILE A 448 -11.66 -26.32 10.73
CA ILE A 448 -10.44 -25.90 11.41
C ILE A 448 -9.28 -26.69 10.82
N THR A 449 -8.69 -26.18 9.73
CA THR A 449 -7.63 -26.85 8.95
C THR A 449 -6.23 -26.69 9.53
N THR A 450 -5.97 -25.59 10.25
CA THR A 450 -4.62 -25.25 10.73
C THR A 450 -4.68 -24.25 11.88
N PHE A 451 -3.71 -24.35 12.78
CA PHE A 451 -3.41 -23.31 13.78
C PHE A 451 -2.12 -22.55 13.44
N ASP A 452 -1.53 -22.84 12.28
CA ASP A 452 -0.32 -22.21 11.79
C ASP A 452 -0.66 -21.05 10.86
N TRP A 453 -0.19 -19.85 11.24
CA TRP A 453 -0.42 -18.64 10.46
C TRP A 453 0.22 -18.71 9.08
N ASN A 454 1.35 -19.39 8.90
CA ASN A 454 1.99 -19.54 7.59
C ASN A 454 1.12 -20.37 6.64
N TYR A 455 0.52 -21.46 7.12
CA TYR A 455 -0.43 -22.24 6.33
C TYR A 455 -1.71 -21.47 6.04
N PHE A 456 -2.28 -20.80 7.04
CA PHE A 456 -3.51 -20.02 6.88
C PHE A 456 -3.34 -18.85 5.89
N SER A 457 -2.27 -18.08 6.07
CA SER A 457 -1.99 -16.87 5.28
C SER A 457 -1.48 -17.14 3.86
N SER A 458 -1.09 -18.39 3.55
CA SER A 458 -0.52 -18.76 2.25
C SER A 458 -1.49 -18.59 1.07
N MET A 459 -2.78 -18.87 1.31
CA MET A 459 -3.83 -18.82 0.27
C MET A 459 -4.76 -17.62 0.45
N LEU A 460 -4.95 -17.15 1.68
CA LEU A 460 -5.85 -16.04 2.02
C LEU A 460 -5.07 -15.05 2.88
N GLN A 461 -4.97 -13.79 2.45
CA GLN A 461 -4.34 -12.71 3.23
C GLN A 461 -5.39 -11.77 3.86
N PRO A 462 -6.23 -12.24 4.80
CA PRO A 462 -7.46 -11.53 5.19
C PRO A 462 -7.21 -10.19 5.91
N LEU A 463 -6.00 -9.96 6.41
CA LEU A 463 -5.63 -8.68 7.05
C LEU A 463 -5.21 -7.59 6.07
N GLN A 464 -4.89 -7.98 4.83
CA GLN A 464 -4.29 -7.09 3.82
C GLN A 464 -5.25 -6.84 2.66
N VAL A 465 -6.04 -7.85 2.27
CA VAL A 465 -7.00 -7.72 1.17
C VAL A 465 -8.43 -7.52 1.71
N PRO A 466 -9.28 -6.77 1.00
CA PRO A 466 -10.68 -6.56 1.39
C PRO A 466 -11.44 -7.87 1.53
N PHE A 467 -12.44 -7.91 2.43
CA PHE A 467 -13.21 -9.11 2.78
C PHE A 467 -13.86 -9.83 1.58
N PHE A 468 -14.31 -9.10 0.57
CA PHE A 468 -14.93 -9.71 -0.61
C PHE A 468 -13.97 -10.63 -1.37
N ASN A 469 -12.66 -10.36 -1.33
CA ASN A 469 -11.68 -11.13 -2.08
C ASN A 469 -11.48 -12.55 -1.50
N PRO A 470 -11.25 -12.73 -0.17
CA PRO A 470 -11.32 -14.05 0.46
C PRO A 470 -12.64 -14.78 0.24
N VAL A 471 -13.79 -14.09 0.33
CA VAL A 471 -15.10 -14.70 0.10
C VAL A 471 -15.21 -15.25 -1.33
N ASN A 472 -14.80 -14.47 -2.33
CA ASN A 472 -14.79 -14.91 -3.73
C ASN A 472 -13.86 -16.12 -3.95
N ASN A 473 -12.68 -16.12 -3.32
CA ASN A 473 -11.78 -17.28 -3.34
C ASN A 473 -12.44 -18.52 -2.71
N ILE A 474 -13.12 -18.39 -1.57
CA ILE A 474 -13.83 -19.49 -0.90
C ILE A 474 -14.97 -20.03 -1.77
N ILE A 475 -15.72 -19.15 -2.45
CA ILE A 475 -16.78 -19.56 -3.40
C ILE A 475 -16.16 -20.36 -4.55
N GLY A 476 -15.07 -19.85 -5.16
CA GLY A 476 -14.34 -20.53 -6.21
C GLY A 476 -13.81 -21.90 -5.77
N MET A 477 -13.21 -21.98 -4.57
CA MET A 477 -12.75 -23.22 -3.94
C MET A 477 -13.91 -24.19 -3.70
N SER A 478 -15.06 -23.71 -3.26
CA SER A 478 -16.25 -24.55 -3.02
C SER A 478 -16.79 -25.15 -4.32
N ILE A 479 -16.86 -24.36 -5.39
CA ILE A 479 -17.27 -24.85 -6.72
C ILE A 479 -16.25 -25.87 -7.24
N ALA A 480 -14.95 -25.54 -7.17
CA ALA A 480 -13.87 -26.43 -7.60
C ALA A 480 -13.88 -27.76 -6.83
N PHE A 481 -14.13 -27.71 -5.52
CA PHE A 481 -14.25 -28.89 -4.66
C PHE A 481 -15.28 -29.88 -5.19
N PHE A 482 -16.51 -29.45 -5.49
CA PHE A 482 -17.54 -30.35 -6.03
C PHE A 482 -17.22 -30.84 -7.44
N CYS A 483 -16.64 -29.99 -8.29
CA CYS A 483 -16.20 -30.38 -9.63
C CYS A 483 -15.12 -31.46 -9.59
N ILE A 484 -14.10 -31.31 -8.73
CA ILE A 484 -13.01 -32.28 -8.58
C ILE A 484 -13.56 -33.61 -8.07
N LEU A 485 -14.44 -33.59 -7.07
CA LEU A 485 -15.10 -34.81 -6.59
C LEU A 485 -15.91 -35.51 -7.69
N GLY A 486 -16.67 -34.74 -8.49
CA GLY A 486 -17.44 -35.29 -9.61
C GLY A 486 -16.56 -35.98 -10.65
N VAL A 487 -15.45 -35.36 -11.03
CA VAL A 487 -14.48 -35.94 -11.99
C VAL A 487 -13.78 -37.17 -11.42
N TRP A 488 -13.32 -37.11 -10.17
CA TRP A 488 -12.58 -38.20 -9.54
C TRP A 488 -13.46 -39.42 -9.30
N TYR A 489 -14.67 -39.25 -8.74
CA TYR A 489 -15.59 -40.37 -8.50
C TYR A 489 -16.23 -40.92 -9.78
N SER A 490 -16.37 -40.12 -10.84
CA SER A 490 -16.78 -40.63 -12.16
C SER A 490 -15.65 -41.36 -12.90
N ASN A 491 -14.44 -41.39 -12.31
CA ASN A 491 -13.23 -41.97 -12.89
C ASN A 491 -12.98 -41.48 -14.33
N TYR A 492 -13.30 -40.22 -14.60
CA TYR A 492 -13.11 -39.66 -15.92
C TYR A 492 -11.61 -39.62 -16.24
N LYS A 493 -11.21 -40.27 -17.34
CA LYS A 493 -9.81 -40.44 -17.77
C LYS A 493 -8.90 -41.05 -16.67
N TRP A 494 -9.36 -42.11 -16.00
CA TRP A 494 -8.54 -42.88 -15.04
C TRP A 494 -8.11 -42.09 -13.80
N THR A 495 -8.77 -40.97 -13.52
CA THR A 495 -8.48 -40.12 -12.35
C THR A 495 -8.66 -40.83 -11.01
N GLY A 496 -9.56 -41.82 -10.93
CA GLY A 496 -9.77 -42.61 -9.71
C GLY A 496 -8.61 -43.53 -9.34
N TYR A 497 -7.63 -43.72 -10.25
CA TYR A 497 -6.40 -44.47 -9.99
C TYR A 497 -5.25 -43.56 -9.51
N LEU A 498 -5.44 -42.24 -9.52
CA LEU A 498 -4.44 -41.26 -9.09
C LEU A 498 -4.86 -40.61 -7.76
N PRO A 499 -3.89 -40.15 -6.94
CA PRO A 499 -4.21 -39.33 -5.77
C PRO A 499 -5.03 -38.10 -6.16
N ILE A 500 -6.08 -37.79 -5.38
CA ILE A 500 -7.01 -36.71 -5.73
C ILE A 500 -6.35 -35.32 -5.72
N ASN A 501 -5.31 -35.15 -4.90
CA ASN A 501 -4.58 -33.91 -4.73
C ASN A 501 -3.09 -34.23 -4.59
N ASP A 502 -2.39 -34.23 -5.72
CA ASP A 502 -0.94 -34.41 -5.78
C ASP A 502 -0.34 -33.73 -7.02
N ASN A 503 0.93 -33.33 -6.92
CA ASN A 503 1.68 -32.65 -7.98
C ASN A 503 2.62 -33.62 -8.72
N GLY A 504 2.62 -34.90 -8.37
CA GLY A 504 3.49 -35.93 -8.94
C GLY A 504 3.20 -36.21 -10.42
N LEU A 505 4.24 -36.61 -11.14
CA LEU A 505 4.12 -37.15 -12.49
C LEU A 505 3.95 -38.67 -12.40
N TYR A 506 2.94 -39.20 -13.08
CA TYR A 506 2.61 -40.63 -13.04
C TYR A 506 2.71 -41.25 -14.43
N SER A 507 3.19 -42.49 -14.48
CA SER A 507 3.15 -43.33 -15.68
C SER A 507 1.71 -43.78 -15.98
N ASN A 508 1.51 -44.42 -17.13
CA ASN A 508 0.26 -45.08 -17.48
C ASN A 508 -0.15 -46.22 -16.53
N THR A 509 0.74 -46.66 -15.64
CA THR A 509 0.47 -47.68 -14.60
C THR A 509 0.22 -47.07 -13.22
N GLY A 510 0.22 -45.74 -13.08
CA GLY A 510 0.06 -45.06 -11.79
C GLY A 510 1.33 -45.04 -10.93
N GLU A 511 2.47 -45.45 -11.49
CA GLU A 511 3.78 -45.39 -10.81
C GLU A 511 4.45 -44.03 -11.03
N PRO A 512 5.31 -43.54 -10.14
CA PRO A 512 6.07 -42.31 -10.34
C PRO A 512 6.83 -42.32 -11.67
N TYR A 513 6.66 -41.28 -12.48
CA TYR A 513 7.25 -41.17 -13.81
C TYR A 513 8.75 -40.89 -13.74
N SER A 514 9.56 -41.68 -14.46
CA SER A 514 11.00 -41.45 -14.57
C SER A 514 11.29 -40.38 -15.60
N VAL A 515 11.57 -39.15 -15.16
CA VAL A 515 11.83 -38.00 -16.05
C VAL A 515 13.04 -38.24 -16.97
N ARG A 516 14.03 -39.03 -16.54
CA ARG A 516 15.22 -39.37 -17.34
C ARG A 516 14.89 -40.10 -18.65
N SER A 517 13.82 -40.88 -18.70
CA SER A 517 13.46 -41.62 -19.92
C SER A 517 13.10 -40.72 -21.12
N VAL A 518 12.85 -39.43 -20.88
CA VAL A 518 12.56 -38.44 -21.93
C VAL A 518 13.80 -37.67 -22.37
N VAL A 519 14.79 -37.51 -21.48
CA VAL A 519 16.00 -36.70 -21.72
C VAL A 519 17.06 -37.50 -22.46
N ASP A 520 17.13 -38.81 -22.21
CA ASP A 520 18.08 -39.74 -22.84
C ASP A 520 17.57 -40.30 -24.19
N ALA A 521 16.41 -39.87 -24.67
CA ALA A 521 15.83 -40.20 -25.98
C ALA A 521 16.16 -39.12 -27.00
#